data_AF-A0A182SYK1-F1
#
_entry.id   AF-A0A182SYK1-F1
#
_cell.length_a   1.000
_cell.length_b   1.000
_cell.length_c   1.000
_cell.angle_alpha   90.00
_cell.angle_beta   90.00
_cell.angle_gamma   90.00
#
_symmetry.space_group_name_H-M   'P 1'
#
loop_
_entity.id
_entity.type
_entity.pdbx_description
1 polymer ?
#
loop_
_entity_poly.entity_id
_entity_poly.type
_entity_poly.pdbx_seq_one_letter_code
_entity_poly.pdbx_strand_id
1 'polypeptide(L)'
;MYGAASVLNARTVLKLFICLQTETQSLKPTPNLLTLISKTISCTPIQETALSIALLNSANPDIVRVAETHLKSCLRELIESYVESDPGSNVEGSLNDVSPEFLQQILSLISYGKHTTYGLSDQTYERFRHQLCRDFPRDRVPLILAPLLYAENSEISAEILKINTHSILQSSIMKTSWSNLVVEVGYTFTATLDDCRNHLLKVGGREITPQDVAKIVSSMCLTHETLSESNINLQTPSAFWPQGSSDPSGQKSKDGNGGSSASENTTWKPEVLVQALKEVVPNLNWKEVCLALDHPEFMLKDRAGLSLLLTIVKMGMQSSNIGQNFPVECLYQRWTNVEGQLSIISQILKNQDLYSFADHIYTSVSLELLKTPPETDNKEVASWMSLHLVDVLLYIADHANLSEKVMKIFKVPGALCPDILFLALLQINPPMTTARQELFTNLVPIFLSNHPNAGTILHHAWNHSTFNVTLRPIILHAMSDWYMVGEGDQSRLSRILDVAQDLKALSNLLNIRTYMFIIDLACLASRREYLKLEKWLADKIRDHGEPFVKTILKFLQRRCPQIMGGKYNEEQIPKSAQLPPETLSTILNCLQACIGNCTPEVAEM
;
A
#
# COMPACT_ATOMS: atom_id res chain seq x y z
N MET A 1 12.38 6.14 -0.22
CA MET A 1 12.58 6.80 1.09
C MET A 1 13.70 6.14 1.92
N TYR A 2 14.80 5.73 1.30
CA TYR A 2 16.00 5.27 2.00
C TYR A 2 17.18 6.02 1.36
N GLY A 3 17.82 6.94 2.09
CA GLY A 3 18.94 7.73 1.55
C GLY A 3 19.26 9.02 2.32
N ALA A 4 18.29 9.61 3.05
CA ALA A 4 18.57 10.80 3.87
C ALA A 4 19.21 10.49 5.24
N ALA A 5 19.53 9.22 5.53
CA ALA A 5 19.84 8.74 6.88
C ALA A 5 21.33 8.70 7.24
N SER A 6 22.23 9.22 6.40
CA SER A 6 23.68 9.18 6.69
C SER A 6 24.23 10.45 7.33
N VAL A 7 23.49 11.56 7.36
CA VAL A 7 24.02 12.85 7.88
C VAL A 7 23.36 13.32 9.18
N LEU A 8 22.14 12.87 9.45
CA LEU A 8 21.56 12.97 10.79
C LEU A 8 21.35 11.58 11.35
N ASN A 9 21.88 11.35 12.55
CA ASN A 9 21.62 10.16 13.34
C ASN A 9 20.11 9.86 13.29
N ALA A 10 19.73 8.72 12.71
CA ALA A 10 18.34 8.34 12.47
C ALA A 10 17.50 8.43 13.75
N ARG A 11 18.12 8.23 14.93
CA ARG A 11 17.46 8.44 16.24
C ARG A 11 17.08 9.88 16.53
N THR A 12 17.85 10.87 16.10
CA THR A 12 17.58 12.28 16.35
C THR A 12 16.46 12.78 15.43
N VAL A 13 16.49 12.39 14.15
CA VAL A 13 15.41 12.71 13.20
C VAL A 13 14.12 11.98 13.58
N LEU A 14 14.18 10.69 13.92
CA LEU A 14 12.99 9.96 14.39
C LEU A 14 12.46 10.52 15.70
N LYS A 15 13.32 10.95 16.64
CA LYS A 15 12.88 11.63 17.88
C LYS A 15 12.27 13.00 17.60
N LEU A 16 12.81 13.78 16.68
CA LEU A 16 12.22 15.06 16.26
C LEU A 16 10.89 14.86 15.53
N PHE A 17 10.82 13.87 14.64
CA PHE A 17 9.63 13.55 13.87
C PHE A 17 8.51 13.00 14.77
N ILE A 18 8.87 12.11 15.71
CA ILE A 18 7.94 11.62 16.74
C ILE A 18 7.53 12.75 17.67
N CYS A 19 8.46 13.58 18.19
CA CYS A 19 8.14 14.69 19.08
C CYS A 19 7.22 15.73 18.40
N LEU A 20 7.47 16.06 17.12
CA LEU A 20 6.62 16.94 16.34
C LEU A 20 5.25 16.31 16.02
N GLN A 21 5.16 15.00 15.79
CA GLN A 21 3.88 14.31 15.58
C GLN A 21 3.09 14.07 16.88
N THR A 22 3.75 13.84 18.02
CA THR A 22 3.07 13.50 19.27
C THR A 22 2.63 14.71 20.08
N GLU A 23 3.24 15.89 19.91
CA GLU A 23 2.90 17.09 20.71
C GLU A 23 2.10 18.19 19.99
N THR A 24 1.75 18.07 18.71
CA THR A 24 1.17 19.21 17.97
C THR A 24 -0.29 19.04 17.56
N GLN A 25 -1.19 19.00 18.56
CA GLN A 25 -2.55 19.52 18.35
C GLN A 25 -2.62 21.05 18.44
N SER A 26 -1.52 21.77 18.71
CA SER A 26 -1.58 23.24 18.91
C SER A 26 -0.31 24.08 18.64
N LEU A 27 0.53 23.75 17.65
CA LEU A 27 1.66 24.63 17.27
C LEU A 27 1.41 25.27 15.91
N LYS A 28 1.10 26.58 15.91
CA LYS A 28 1.07 27.39 14.68
C LYS A 28 2.51 27.58 14.19
N PRO A 29 2.89 27.14 12.97
CA PRO A 29 4.25 27.28 12.48
C PRO A 29 4.57 28.76 12.26
N THR A 30 5.39 29.32 13.14
CA THR A 30 6.00 30.64 12.96
C THR A 30 7.17 30.55 11.98
N PRO A 31 7.48 31.61 11.21
CA PRO A 31 8.55 31.59 10.20
C PRO A 31 9.95 31.33 10.79
N ASN A 32 10.12 31.53 12.10
CA ASN A 32 11.38 31.31 12.82
C ASN A 32 11.49 29.92 13.47
N LEU A 33 10.52 29.03 13.27
CA LEU A 33 10.48 27.72 13.93
C LEU A 33 11.72 26.87 13.59
N LEU A 34 12.09 26.80 12.31
CA LEU A 34 13.23 25.99 11.86
C LEU A 34 14.57 26.55 12.30
N THR A 35 14.73 27.87 12.29
CA THR A 35 15.92 28.54 12.83
C THR A 35 16.05 28.35 14.34
N LEU A 36 14.94 28.31 15.08
CA LEU A 36 14.96 28.04 16.53
C LEU A 36 15.34 26.58 16.82
N ILE A 37 14.78 25.64 16.06
CA ILE A 37 15.08 24.20 16.16
C ILE A 37 16.56 23.95 15.84
N SER A 38 17.07 24.52 14.74
CA SER A 38 18.47 24.43 14.31
C SER A 38 19.43 24.94 15.40
N LYS A 39 19.15 26.11 16.00
CA LYS A 39 19.93 26.67 17.11
C LYS A 39 19.87 25.83 18.38
N THR A 40 18.69 25.29 18.72
CA THR A 40 18.50 24.49 19.94
C THR A 40 19.23 23.16 19.88
N ILE A 41 19.33 22.57 18.68
CA ILE A 41 19.94 21.26 18.46
C ILE A 41 21.41 21.38 18.04
N SER A 42 21.90 22.60 17.78
CA SER A 42 23.25 22.87 17.27
C SER A 42 23.54 22.08 15.99
N CYS A 43 22.60 22.11 15.04
CA CYS A 43 22.72 21.43 13.75
C CYS A 43 23.91 22.00 12.95
N THR A 44 24.62 21.14 12.22
CA THR A 44 25.59 21.60 11.20
C THR A 44 24.84 22.13 9.96
N PRO A 45 25.48 22.96 9.10
CA PRO A 45 24.84 23.47 7.88
C PRO A 45 24.30 22.37 6.95
N ILE A 46 24.97 21.22 6.90
CA ILE A 46 24.53 20.04 6.13
C ILE A 46 23.27 19.44 6.76
N GLN A 47 23.23 19.32 8.10
CA GLN A 47 22.09 18.78 8.82
C GLN A 47 20.87 19.70 8.74
N GLU A 48 21.09 21.00 8.77
CA GLU A 48 20.04 22.01 8.61
C GLU A 48 19.42 21.95 7.20
N THR A 49 20.26 21.82 6.17
CA THR A 49 19.80 21.64 4.78
C THR A 49 19.03 20.33 4.60
N ALA A 50 19.51 19.24 5.20
CA ALA A 50 18.82 17.95 5.17
C ALA A 50 17.46 17.97 5.88
N LEU A 51 17.36 18.66 7.01
CA LEU A 51 16.10 18.86 7.73
C LEU A 51 15.10 19.63 6.87
N SER A 52 15.53 20.72 6.22
CA SER A 52 14.68 21.51 5.33
C SER A 52 14.21 20.70 4.12
N ILE A 53 15.06 19.91 3.48
CA ILE A 53 14.69 19.03 2.35
C ILE A 53 13.69 17.95 2.80
N ALA A 54 13.87 17.37 3.98
CA ALA A 54 12.95 16.36 4.52
C ALA A 54 11.55 16.94 4.77
N LEU A 55 11.47 18.17 5.28
CA LEU A 55 10.22 18.84 5.60
C LEU A 55 9.42 19.32 4.37
N LEU A 56 10.04 19.37 3.19
CA LEU A 56 9.30 19.56 1.93
C LEU A 56 8.32 18.41 1.63
N ASN A 57 8.53 17.23 2.21
CA ASN A 57 7.65 16.07 2.06
C ASN A 57 6.59 15.96 3.17
N SER A 58 6.37 17.03 3.96
CA SER A 58 5.38 17.04 5.03
C SER A 58 3.94 17.07 4.48
N ALA A 59 3.01 16.43 5.20
CA ALA A 59 1.58 16.47 4.90
C ALA A 59 0.93 17.83 5.24
N ASN A 60 1.61 18.71 5.99
CA ASN A 60 1.09 20.02 6.38
C ASN A 60 1.63 21.14 5.46
N PRO A 61 0.77 21.86 4.72
CA PRO A 61 1.19 22.87 3.74
C PRO A 61 1.89 24.09 4.37
N ASP A 62 1.57 24.45 5.62
CA ASP A 62 2.21 25.58 6.30
C ASP A 62 3.67 25.25 6.67
N ILE A 63 3.94 23.99 7.03
CA ILE A 63 5.30 23.50 7.32
C ILE A 63 6.13 23.48 6.04
N VAL A 64 5.54 23.05 4.92
CA VAL A 64 6.21 23.06 3.61
C VAL A 64 6.62 24.48 3.23
N ARG A 65 5.75 25.48 3.39
CA ARG A 65 6.06 26.89 3.07
C ARG A 65 7.19 27.46 3.94
N VAL A 66 7.22 27.11 5.24
CA VAL A 66 8.30 27.52 6.14
C VAL A 66 9.61 26.82 5.76
N ALA A 67 9.56 25.55 5.39
CA ALA A 67 10.72 24.78 4.92
C ALA A 67 11.30 25.32 3.60
N GLU A 68 10.47 25.68 2.63
CA GLU A 68 10.91 26.31 1.37
C GLU A 68 11.66 27.63 1.60
N THR A 69 11.14 28.45 2.51
CA THR A 69 11.76 29.75 2.85
C THR A 69 13.11 29.54 3.54
N HIS A 70 13.18 28.59 4.47
CA HIS A 70 14.40 28.26 5.20
C HIS A 70 15.46 27.64 4.29
N LEU A 71 15.06 26.73 3.40
CA LEU A 71 15.95 26.04 2.47
C LEU A 71 16.72 27.02 1.57
N LYS A 72 16.10 28.15 1.16
CA LYS A 72 16.77 29.17 0.35
C LYS A 72 17.98 29.80 1.04
N SER A 73 17.95 30.01 2.36
CA SER A 73 19.11 30.56 3.07
C SER A 73 20.18 29.49 3.30
N CYS A 74 19.78 28.34 3.86
CA CYS A 74 20.71 27.29 4.27
C CYS A 74 21.41 26.64 3.08
N LEU A 75 20.70 26.36 1.98
CA LEU A 75 21.29 25.75 0.80
C LEU A 75 22.31 26.69 0.13
N ARG A 76 22.01 27.98 0.09
CA ARG A 76 22.93 29.00 -0.44
C ARG A 76 24.19 29.09 0.40
N GLU A 77 24.05 29.24 1.72
CA GLU A 77 25.16 29.32 2.66
C GLU A 77 26.04 28.05 2.64
N LEU A 78 25.42 26.87 2.51
CA LEU A 78 26.14 25.60 2.40
C LEU A 78 26.97 25.52 1.10
N ILE A 79 26.40 25.92 -0.03
CA ILE A 79 27.08 25.90 -1.33
C ILE A 79 28.20 26.94 -1.38
N GLU A 80 27.95 28.15 -0.89
CA GLU A 80 28.98 29.21 -0.81
C GLU A 80 30.14 28.79 0.09
N SER A 81 29.85 28.26 1.28
CA SER A 81 30.87 27.73 2.20
C SER A 81 31.71 26.62 1.56
N TYR A 82 31.09 25.70 0.81
CA TYR A 82 31.80 24.62 0.14
C TYR A 82 32.65 25.11 -1.05
N VAL A 83 32.18 26.10 -1.80
CA VAL A 83 32.94 26.72 -2.90
C VAL A 83 34.13 27.54 -2.37
N GLU A 84 34.00 28.15 -1.20
CA GLU A 84 35.06 28.94 -0.55
C GLU A 84 36.08 28.08 0.22
N SER A 85 35.80 26.78 0.38
CA SER A 85 36.68 25.83 1.06
C SER A 85 37.94 25.52 0.23
N ASP A 86 39.13 25.68 0.82
CA ASP A 86 40.39 25.45 0.12
C ASP A 86 40.52 23.97 -0.36
N PRO A 87 40.97 23.72 -1.62
CA PRO A 87 41.06 22.40 -2.25
C PRO A 87 41.87 21.31 -1.52
N GLY A 88 42.59 21.65 -0.45
CA GLY A 88 43.46 20.76 0.31
C GLY A 88 43.09 20.60 1.79
N SER A 89 42.00 21.22 2.24
CA SER A 89 41.55 21.08 3.62
C SER A 89 40.56 19.92 3.74
N ASN A 90 41.07 18.72 4.05
CA ASN A 90 40.22 17.60 4.51
C ASN A 90 39.73 17.92 5.93
N VAL A 91 38.79 18.87 6.03
CA VAL A 91 38.03 19.11 7.24
C VAL A 91 37.00 18.00 7.35
N GLU A 92 37.13 17.18 8.39
CA GLU A 92 36.20 16.11 8.75
C GLU A 92 34.77 16.68 8.84
N GLY A 93 33.87 16.23 7.95
CA GLY A 93 32.50 16.77 7.84
C GLY A 93 32.24 17.71 6.66
N SER A 94 33.08 17.67 5.62
CA SER A 94 32.85 18.36 4.34
C SER A 94 31.72 17.69 3.53
N LEU A 95 31.15 18.42 2.57
CA LEU A 95 30.08 17.93 1.68
C LEU A 95 30.50 16.66 0.88
N ASN A 96 31.80 16.40 0.77
CA ASN A 96 32.38 15.21 0.14
C ASN A 96 32.18 13.91 0.95
N ASP A 97 32.04 14.01 2.28
CA ASP A 97 31.84 12.86 3.18
C ASP A 97 30.37 12.44 3.29
N VAL A 98 29.49 13.08 2.51
CA VAL A 98 28.05 12.89 2.54
C VAL A 98 27.62 11.80 1.54
N SER A 99 26.47 11.16 1.80
CA SER A 99 25.93 10.13 0.92
C SER A 99 25.64 10.66 -0.49
N PRO A 100 25.88 9.84 -1.53
CA PRO A 100 25.63 10.23 -2.92
C PRO A 100 24.15 10.54 -3.19
N GLU A 101 23.22 9.95 -2.45
CA GLU A 101 21.78 10.24 -2.55
C GLU A 101 21.45 11.67 -2.11
N PHE A 102 22.11 12.16 -1.05
CA PHE A 102 21.90 13.53 -0.59
C PHE A 102 22.52 14.57 -1.53
N LEU A 103 23.70 14.26 -2.08
CA LEU A 103 24.31 15.07 -3.14
C LEU A 103 23.42 15.13 -4.39
N GLN A 104 22.79 14.02 -4.76
CA GLN A 104 21.83 13.97 -5.87
C GLN A 104 20.63 14.88 -5.60
N GLN A 105 20.09 14.86 -4.38
CA GLN A 105 18.97 15.72 -4.00
C GLN A 105 19.35 17.19 -4.14
N ILE A 106 20.50 17.61 -3.59
CA ILE A 106 21.01 18.97 -3.76
C ILE A 106 21.15 19.32 -5.24
N LEU A 107 21.86 18.49 -6.02
CA LEU A 107 22.07 18.73 -7.45
C LEU A 107 20.76 18.81 -8.22
N SER A 108 19.77 17.98 -7.92
CA SER A 108 18.46 17.99 -8.59
C SER A 108 17.67 19.28 -8.33
N LEU A 109 17.86 19.91 -7.17
CA LEU A 109 17.19 21.15 -6.79
C LEU A 109 17.80 22.37 -7.52
N ILE A 110 19.11 22.35 -7.76
CA ILE A 110 19.84 23.49 -8.35
C ILE A 110 20.11 23.33 -9.86
N SER A 111 20.04 22.12 -10.41
CA SER A 111 20.27 21.86 -11.84
C SER A 111 19.19 22.46 -12.75
N TYR A 112 19.47 22.52 -14.06
CA TYR A 112 18.53 22.99 -15.10
C TYR A 112 18.04 24.44 -14.88
N GLY A 113 18.92 25.33 -14.41
CA GLY A 113 18.60 26.76 -14.24
C GLY A 113 17.86 27.11 -12.94
N LYS A 114 17.57 26.13 -12.09
CA LYS A 114 16.83 26.32 -10.83
C LYS A 114 17.67 26.92 -9.70
N HIS A 115 18.99 26.97 -9.83
CA HIS A 115 19.91 27.59 -8.86
C HIS A 115 19.57 29.06 -8.58
N THR A 116 19.05 29.79 -9.57
CA THR A 116 18.57 31.17 -9.41
C THR A 116 17.39 31.31 -8.43
N THR A 117 16.56 30.27 -8.30
CA THR A 117 15.42 30.23 -7.36
C THR A 117 15.85 30.17 -5.89
N TYR A 118 17.09 29.71 -5.67
CA TYR A 118 17.74 29.63 -4.36
C TYR A 118 18.75 30.77 -4.12
N GLY A 119 18.77 31.78 -5.00
CA GLY A 119 19.61 32.97 -4.83
C GLY A 119 21.10 32.74 -5.11
N LEU A 120 21.45 31.68 -5.83
CA LEU A 120 22.82 31.40 -6.26
C LEU A 120 23.14 32.12 -7.59
N SER A 121 24.33 32.69 -7.70
CA SER A 121 24.83 33.24 -8.97
C SER A 121 25.27 32.12 -9.93
N ASP A 122 25.21 32.37 -11.24
CA ASP A 122 25.73 31.43 -12.26
C ASP A 122 27.19 31.06 -12.00
N GLN A 123 28.00 32.04 -11.58
CA GLN A 123 29.42 31.82 -11.25
C GLN A 123 29.61 30.92 -10.03
N THR A 124 28.79 31.08 -8.98
CA THR A 124 28.83 30.23 -7.78
C THR A 124 28.43 28.79 -8.13
N TYR A 125 27.39 28.63 -8.95
CA TYR A 125 26.91 27.33 -9.41
C TYR A 125 27.94 26.60 -10.28
N GLU A 126 28.59 27.30 -11.23
CA GLU A 126 29.65 26.72 -12.06
C GLU A 126 30.87 26.29 -11.24
N ARG A 127 31.29 27.11 -10.26
CA ARG A 127 32.39 26.75 -9.35
C ARG A 127 32.04 25.54 -8.48
N PHE A 128 30.81 25.50 -7.95
CA PHE A 128 30.30 24.37 -7.19
C PHE A 128 30.34 23.08 -8.02
N ARG A 129 29.87 23.14 -9.27
CA ARG A 129 29.90 22.01 -10.21
C ARG A 129 31.33 21.57 -10.52
N HIS A 130 32.25 22.50 -10.79
CA HIS A 130 33.66 22.17 -11.07
C HIS A 130 34.35 21.53 -9.87
N GLN A 131 34.10 22.03 -8.67
CA GLN A 131 34.62 21.46 -7.43
C GLN A 131 34.09 20.03 -7.22
N LEU A 132 32.79 19.79 -7.38
CA LEU A 132 32.20 18.44 -7.29
C LEU A 132 32.72 17.49 -8.38
N CYS A 133 32.93 17.95 -9.61
CA CYS A 133 33.53 17.13 -10.67
C CYS A 133 34.98 16.73 -10.36
N ARG A 134 35.73 17.58 -9.65
CA ARG A 134 37.07 17.26 -9.19
C ARG A 134 37.04 16.23 -8.06
N ASP A 135 36.12 16.39 -7.13
CA ASP A 135 36.01 15.54 -5.94
C ASP A 135 35.38 14.17 -6.28
N PHE A 136 34.59 14.09 -7.37
CA PHE A 136 34.04 12.86 -7.95
C PHE A 136 34.44 12.65 -9.42
N PRO A 137 35.68 12.20 -9.71
CA PRO A 137 36.15 11.94 -11.07
C PRO A 137 35.30 10.91 -11.81
N ARG A 138 35.23 10.96 -13.15
CA ARG A 138 34.39 10.07 -13.98
C ARG A 138 34.55 8.58 -13.71
N ASP A 139 35.75 8.13 -13.35
CA ASP A 139 36.02 6.71 -13.12
C ASP A 139 35.54 6.23 -11.74
N ARG A 140 35.20 7.17 -10.84
CA ARG A 140 34.83 6.89 -9.43
C ARG A 140 33.54 7.57 -9.00
N VAL A 141 32.85 8.26 -9.91
CA VAL A 141 31.59 8.92 -9.62
C VAL A 141 30.47 7.88 -9.41
N PRO A 142 29.67 7.98 -8.35
CA PRO A 142 28.48 7.17 -8.18
C PRO A 142 27.53 7.32 -9.40
N LEU A 143 26.98 6.20 -9.89
CA LEU A 143 26.14 6.15 -11.10
C LEU A 143 24.96 7.15 -11.08
N ILE A 144 24.46 7.46 -9.88
CA ILE A 144 23.35 8.37 -9.64
C ILE A 144 23.72 9.85 -9.88
N LEU A 145 24.99 10.21 -9.70
CA LEU A 145 25.52 11.57 -9.84
C LEU A 145 26.07 11.85 -11.24
N ALA A 146 26.47 10.81 -11.98
CA ALA A 146 27.12 10.94 -13.29
C ALA A 146 26.30 11.76 -14.32
N PRO A 147 24.96 11.55 -14.47
CA PRO A 147 24.16 12.31 -15.43
C PRO A 147 24.04 13.80 -15.07
N LEU A 148 24.11 14.13 -13.78
CA LEU A 148 23.96 15.50 -13.28
C LEU A 148 25.28 16.28 -13.36
N LEU A 149 26.42 15.62 -13.12
CA LEU A 149 27.75 16.25 -13.10
C LEU A 149 28.42 16.36 -14.48
N TYR A 150 28.22 15.39 -15.39
CA TYR A 150 28.97 15.27 -16.65
C TYR A 150 28.14 15.44 -17.93
N ALA A 151 27.01 16.13 -17.83
CA ALA A 151 26.07 16.34 -18.94
C ALA A 151 26.70 16.87 -20.26
N GLU A 152 27.87 17.54 -20.22
CA GLU A 152 28.48 18.23 -21.36
C GLU A 152 29.42 17.38 -22.26
N ASN A 153 29.89 16.18 -21.85
CA ASN A 153 30.69 15.34 -22.77
C ASN A 153 29.91 14.15 -23.34
N SER A 154 28.61 14.33 -23.59
CA SER A 154 27.86 13.48 -24.53
C SER A 154 27.84 14.08 -25.94
N GLU A 155 28.81 14.95 -26.27
CA GLU A 155 29.04 15.36 -27.65
C GLU A 155 29.62 14.20 -28.45
N ILE A 156 28.71 13.54 -29.15
CA ILE A 156 28.96 12.56 -30.21
C ILE A 156 29.94 13.18 -31.21
N SER A 157 31.15 12.62 -31.32
CA SER A 157 32.14 13.07 -32.32
C SER A 157 31.50 13.08 -33.71
N ALA A 158 31.65 14.21 -34.43
CA ALA A 158 31.10 14.46 -35.75
C ALA A 158 31.51 13.45 -36.84
N GLU A 159 32.40 12.51 -36.54
CA GLU A 159 32.76 11.38 -37.40
C GLU A 159 31.73 10.22 -37.33
N ILE A 160 31.03 10.03 -36.21
CA ILE A 160 29.98 9.01 -36.07
C ILE A 160 28.69 9.43 -36.82
N LEU A 161 28.49 10.74 -37.01
CA LEU A 161 27.32 11.31 -37.70
C LEU A 161 27.31 11.08 -39.22
N LYS A 162 28.43 10.69 -39.85
CA LYS A 162 28.45 10.38 -41.29
C LYS A 162 28.00 8.96 -41.64
N ILE A 163 27.96 8.04 -40.66
CA ILE A 163 27.64 6.63 -40.91
C ILE A 163 26.18 6.29 -40.54
N ASN A 164 25.49 7.11 -39.74
CA ASN A 164 24.19 6.77 -39.16
C ASN A 164 23.04 7.75 -39.44
N THR A 165 23.07 8.49 -40.55
CA THR A 165 21.92 9.33 -40.96
C THR A 165 20.64 8.54 -41.22
N HIS A 166 20.71 7.21 -41.39
CA HIS A 166 19.51 6.36 -41.50
C HIS A 166 18.90 5.91 -40.16
N SER A 167 19.67 5.80 -39.06
CA SER A 167 19.14 5.25 -37.79
C SER A 167 18.64 6.31 -36.82
N ILE A 168 19.20 7.53 -36.84
CA ILE A 168 18.86 8.58 -35.87
C ILE A 168 17.50 9.25 -36.16
N LEU A 169 17.11 9.35 -37.44
CA LEU A 169 15.76 9.81 -37.80
C LEU A 169 14.66 8.81 -37.42
N GLN A 170 14.99 7.51 -37.27
CA GLN A 170 14.04 6.51 -36.78
C GLN A 170 13.86 6.57 -35.25
N SER A 171 14.90 6.89 -34.48
CA SER A 171 14.82 6.77 -33.02
C SER A 171 14.09 7.91 -32.30
N SER A 172 14.01 9.11 -32.89
CA SER A 172 13.35 10.27 -32.26
C SER A 172 11.97 10.61 -32.85
N ILE A 173 11.64 10.10 -34.03
CA ILE A 173 10.32 10.26 -34.68
C ILE A 173 9.47 8.97 -34.60
N MET A 174 10.04 7.79 -34.28
CA MET A 174 9.29 6.52 -34.10
C MET A 174 9.29 5.96 -32.68
N LYS A 175 9.03 6.80 -31.67
CA LYS A 175 8.48 6.30 -30.40
C LYS A 175 7.01 6.71 -30.28
N THR A 176 6.23 6.46 -31.33
CA THR A 176 4.77 6.37 -31.15
C THR A 176 4.55 5.19 -30.21
N SER A 177 4.15 5.44 -28.96
CA SER A 177 3.77 4.33 -28.09
C SER A 177 2.56 3.65 -28.72
N TRP A 178 2.57 2.32 -28.78
CA TRP A 178 1.41 1.54 -29.24
C TRP A 178 0.12 2.00 -28.54
N SER A 179 0.24 2.43 -27.28
CA SER A 179 -0.84 3.01 -26.50
C SER A 179 -1.45 4.26 -27.14
N ASN A 180 -0.62 5.21 -27.57
CA ASN A 180 -1.10 6.45 -28.20
C ASN A 180 -1.76 6.16 -29.56
N LEU A 181 -1.16 5.26 -30.34
CA LEU A 181 -1.71 4.88 -31.64
C LEU A 181 -3.09 4.23 -31.51
N VAL A 182 -3.25 3.26 -30.61
CA VAL A 182 -4.53 2.55 -30.43
C VAL A 182 -5.62 3.53 -29.98
N VAL A 183 -5.27 4.50 -29.14
CA VAL A 183 -6.19 5.56 -28.70
C VAL A 183 -6.54 6.52 -29.85
N GLU A 184 -5.55 6.95 -30.64
CA GLU A 184 -5.72 7.90 -31.75
C GLU A 184 -6.52 7.31 -32.92
N VAL A 185 -6.22 6.06 -33.29
CA VAL A 185 -6.94 5.34 -34.36
C VAL A 185 -8.33 4.91 -33.89
N GLY A 186 -8.48 4.64 -32.60
CA GLY A 186 -9.72 4.17 -31.99
C GLY A 186 -10.21 2.84 -32.59
N TYR A 187 -11.52 2.57 -32.51
CA TYR A 187 -12.10 1.28 -32.93
C TYR A 187 -11.82 0.89 -34.39
N THR A 188 -11.43 1.86 -35.24
CA THR A 188 -11.03 1.58 -36.62
C THR A 188 -9.78 0.72 -36.72
N PHE A 189 -8.96 0.68 -35.67
CA PHE A 189 -7.77 -0.17 -35.59
C PHE A 189 -8.11 -1.66 -35.71
N THR A 190 -9.32 -2.06 -35.31
CA THR A 190 -9.85 -3.44 -35.49
C THR A 190 -11.07 -3.48 -36.42
N ALA A 191 -11.26 -2.49 -37.29
CA ALA A 191 -12.43 -2.44 -38.20
C ALA A 191 -12.47 -3.64 -39.15
N THR A 192 -11.35 -3.88 -39.84
CA THR A 192 -11.12 -4.97 -40.79
C THR A 192 -9.76 -5.62 -40.54
N LEU A 193 -9.58 -6.83 -41.05
CA LEU A 193 -8.32 -7.56 -40.94
C LEU A 193 -7.17 -6.82 -41.64
N ASP A 194 -7.44 -6.25 -42.82
CA ASP A 194 -6.45 -5.50 -43.59
C ASP A 194 -6.04 -4.21 -42.88
N ASP A 195 -6.98 -3.48 -42.29
CA ASP A 195 -6.67 -2.25 -41.53
C ASP A 195 -5.79 -2.58 -40.33
N CYS A 196 -6.18 -3.59 -39.53
CA CYS A 196 -5.43 -4.01 -38.35
C CYS A 196 -4.01 -4.45 -38.73
N ARG A 197 -3.88 -5.30 -39.76
CA ARG A 197 -2.58 -5.75 -40.30
C ARG A 197 -1.73 -4.56 -40.79
N ASN A 198 -2.33 -3.60 -41.49
CA ASN A 198 -1.64 -2.42 -41.97
C ASN A 198 -1.14 -1.53 -40.81
N HIS A 199 -1.95 -1.35 -39.76
CA HIS A 199 -1.53 -0.60 -38.57
C HIS A 199 -0.39 -1.31 -37.83
N LEU A 200 -0.46 -2.64 -37.69
CA LEU A 200 0.60 -3.45 -37.09
C LEU A 200 1.92 -3.35 -37.89
N LEU A 201 1.87 -3.36 -39.23
CA LEU A 201 3.05 -3.31 -40.09
C LEU A 201 3.66 -1.90 -40.26
N LYS A 202 2.85 -0.83 -40.21
CA LYS A 202 3.31 0.55 -40.49
C LYS A 202 4.07 1.21 -39.34
N VAL A 203 3.85 0.76 -38.10
CA VAL A 203 4.23 1.50 -36.89
C VAL A 203 5.61 1.10 -36.36
N GLY A 204 6.17 -0.02 -36.81
CA GLY A 204 7.51 -0.44 -36.45
C GLY A 204 8.31 -0.81 -37.67
N GLY A 205 9.39 -0.08 -37.95
CA GLY A 205 10.52 -0.63 -38.73
C GLY A 205 11.24 -1.78 -38.00
N ARG A 206 10.56 -2.47 -37.07
CA ARG A 206 11.02 -3.52 -36.16
C ARG A 206 9.92 -4.56 -35.99
N GLU A 207 10.32 -5.80 -35.68
CA GLU A 207 9.37 -6.87 -35.36
C GLU A 207 8.53 -6.53 -34.11
N ILE A 208 7.25 -6.89 -34.15
CA ILE A 208 6.32 -6.70 -33.03
C ILE A 208 6.67 -7.69 -31.92
N THR A 209 6.93 -7.17 -30.72
CA THR A 209 7.29 -8.00 -29.56
C THR A 209 6.07 -8.32 -28.69
N PRO A 210 6.15 -9.32 -27.79
CA PRO A 210 5.09 -9.60 -26.82
C PRO A 210 4.71 -8.40 -25.94
N GLN A 211 5.69 -7.53 -25.61
CA GLN A 211 5.45 -6.30 -24.85
C GLN A 211 4.64 -5.27 -25.63
N ASP A 212 4.86 -5.20 -26.94
CA ASP A 212 4.10 -4.32 -27.82
C ASP A 212 2.64 -4.79 -27.91
N VAL A 213 2.41 -6.10 -28.04
CA VAL A 213 1.05 -6.69 -28.01
C VAL A 213 0.37 -6.44 -26.67
N ALA A 214 1.07 -6.62 -25.54
CA ALA A 214 0.52 -6.35 -24.22
C ALA A 214 0.01 -4.90 -24.12
N LYS A 215 0.80 -3.91 -24.59
CA LYS A 215 0.37 -2.50 -24.61
C LYS A 215 -0.87 -2.25 -25.46
N ILE A 216 -0.94 -2.85 -26.65
CA ILE A 216 -2.13 -2.75 -27.53
C ILE A 216 -3.37 -3.27 -26.78
N VAL A 217 -3.28 -4.46 -26.20
CA VAL A 217 -4.38 -5.09 -25.45
C VAL A 217 -4.78 -4.25 -24.25
N SER A 218 -3.81 -3.73 -23.48
CA SER A 218 -4.04 -2.84 -22.34
C SER A 218 -4.80 -1.58 -22.74
N SER A 219 -4.41 -0.93 -23.85
CA SER A 219 -5.09 0.26 -24.37
C SER A 219 -6.50 -0.04 -24.84
N MET A 220 -6.73 -1.18 -25.49
CA MET A 220 -8.09 -1.59 -25.86
C MET A 220 -8.96 -1.81 -24.63
N CYS A 221 -8.44 -2.50 -23.61
CA CYS A 221 -9.16 -2.72 -22.35
C CYS A 221 -9.48 -1.41 -21.62
N LEU A 222 -8.58 -0.42 -21.68
CA LEU A 222 -8.79 0.89 -21.06
C LEU A 222 -9.82 1.77 -21.78
N THR A 223 -10.01 1.56 -23.08
CA THR A 223 -10.79 2.44 -23.97
C THR A 223 -12.07 1.82 -24.52
N HIS A 224 -12.42 0.62 -24.06
CA HIS A 224 -13.54 -0.18 -24.59
C HIS A 224 -14.93 0.50 -24.53
N GLU A 225 -15.12 1.50 -23.67
CA GLU A 225 -16.34 2.32 -23.58
C GLU A 225 -16.11 3.80 -23.97
N THR A 226 -14.89 4.33 -23.84
CA THR A 226 -14.65 5.79 -23.86
C THR A 226 -14.51 6.39 -25.26
N LEU A 227 -14.19 5.58 -26.27
CA LEU A 227 -13.93 6.10 -27.62
C LEU A 227 -15.21 6.42 -28.41
N SER A 228 -16.37 5.91 -27.99
CA SER A 228 -17.66 6.27 -28.60
C SER A 228 -18.12 7.70 -28.26
N GLU A 229 -17.71 8.24 -27.11
CA GLU A 229 -18.03 9.62 -26.71
C GLU A 229 -17.10 10.68 -27.33
N SER A 230 -15.99 10.24 -27.93
CA SER A 230 -14.96 11.11 -28.51
C SER A 230 -15.22 11.53 -29.96
N ASN A 231 -16.36 11.11 -30.55
CA ASN A 231 -16.81 11.59 -31.86
C ASN A 231 -17.33 13.02 -31.76
N ILE A 232 -16.43 13.97 -31.48
CA ILE A 232 -16.63 15.36 -31.90
C ILE A 232 -16.68 15.33 -33.43
N ASN A 233 -17.82 15.73 -33.99
CA ASN A 233 -18.01 15.99 -35.41
C ASN A 233 -16.93 16.96 -35.93
N LEU A 234 -15.76 16.45 -36.30
CA LEU A 234 -14.80 17.17 -37.13
C LEU A 234 -15.32 17.10 -38.56
N GLN A 235 -16.01 18.18 -38.95
CA GLN A 235 -16.43 18.42 -40.32
C GLN A 235 -15.22 18.27 -41.25
N THR A 236 -15.34 17.39 -42.22
CA THR A 236 -14.34 17.17 -43.27
C THR A 236 -13.96 18.48 -43.98
N PRO A 237 -12.67 18.72 -44.32
CA PRO A 237 -12.20 19.97 -44.95
C PRO A 237 -12.77 20.27 -46.35
N SER A 238 -13.56 19.36 -46.92
CA SER A 238 -14.22 19.51 -48.22
C SER A 238 -15.30 20.60 -48.25
N ALA A 239 -15.65 21.21 -47.11
CA ALA A 239 -16.60 22.32 -47.01
C ALA A 239 -16.00 23.73 -47.27
N PHE A 240 -14.69 23.85 -47.54
CA PHE A 240 -13.99 25.15 -47.54
C PHE A 240 -13.79 25.81 -48.93
N TRP A 241 -14.23 25.22 -50.03
CA TRP A 241 -14.12 25.84 -51.37
C TRP A 241 -15.45 26.42 -51.84
N PRO A 242 -15.61 27.76 -51.90
CA PRO A 242 -16.78 28.37 -52.51
C PRO A 242 -16.60 28.39 -54.03
N GLN A 243 -17.29 27.52 -54.76
CA GLN A 243 -17.35 27.59 -56.21
C GLN A 243 -18.49 28.53 -56.61
N GLY A 244 -18.12 29.66 -57.24
CA GLY A 244 -19.03 30.74 -57.60
C GLY A 244 -20.05 30.39 -58.69
N SER A 245 -21.28 30.85 -58.43
CA SER A 245 -22.30 31.37 -59.35
C SER A 245 -22.58 30.66 -60.70
N SER A 246 -23.77 30.07 -60.83
CA SER A 246 -24.82 30.58 -61.75
C SER A 246 -26.12 29.75 -61.69
N ASP A 247 -27.23 30.50 -61.64
CA ASP A 247 -28.61 30.23 -62.07
C ASP A 247 -29.58 29.29 -61.29
N PRO A 248 -30.84 29.71 -61.03
CA PRO A 248 -31.86 28.91 -60.38
C PRO A 248 -32.90 28.38 -61.39
N SER A 249 -32.93 27.07 -61.64
CA SER A 249 -34.14 26.43 -62.19
C SER A 249 -34.22 24.98 -61.73
N GLY A 250 -35.38 24.62 -61.17
CA GLY A 250 -35.57 23.41 -60.38
C GLY A 250 -35.83 22.14 -61.19
N GLN A 251 -35.75 21.00 -60.51
CA GLN A 251 -36.71 19.90 -60.62
C GLN A 251 -36.38 18.80 -59.61
N LYS A 252 -37.45 18.28 -58.98
CA LYS A 252 -37.46 16.97 -58.31
C LYS A 252 -36.95 15.90 -59.27
N SER A 253 -36.10 14.99 -58.80
CA SER A 253 -36.14 13.60 -59.22
C SER A 253 -35.57 12.68 -58.15
N LYS A 254 -36.18 11.52 -58.10
CA LYS A 254 -36.08 10.41 -57.16
C LYS A 254 -35.13 9.36 -57.75
N ASP A 255 -34.73 8.43 -56.89
CA ASP A 255 -34.12 7.12 -57.17
C ASP A 255 -32.58 7.07 -57.29
N GLY A 256 -31.97 6.15 -56.54
CA GLY A 256 -30.58 5.77 -56.74
C GLY A 256 -29.84 5.20 -55.53
N ASN A 257 -30.33 4.08 -54.99
CA ASN A 257 -29.60 3.04 -54.26
C ASN A 257 -28.06 3.19 -54.15
N GLY A 258 -27.57 3.29 -52.91
CA GLY A 258 -26.15 3.23 -52.55
C GLY A 258 -25.97 3.10 -51.05
N GLY A 259 -26.75 2.22 -50.42
CA GLY A 259 -26.62 1.90 -49.00
C GLY A 259 -25.35 1.11 -48.73
N SER A 260 -24.21 1.80 -48.65
CA SER A 260 -23.11 1.33 -47.84
C SER A 260 -23.48 1.64 -46.40
N SER A 261 -23.97 0.64 -45.69
CA SER A 261 -24.00 0.65 -44.23
C SER A 261 -22.57 0.89 -43.75
N ALA A 262 -22.24 2.13 -43.43
CA ALA A 262 -21.16 2.44 -42.52
C ALA A 262 -21.57 1.75 -41.21
N SER A 263 -21.15 0.49 -41.05
CA SER A 263 -21.19 -0.18 -39.76
C SER A 263 -20.33 0.68 -38.84
N GLU A 264 -20.98 1.50 -38.01
CA GLU A 264 -20.31 2.29 -37.01
C GLU A 264 -19.50 1.30 -36.15
N ASN A 265 -18.17 1.27 -36.34
CA ASN A 265 -17.28 0.44 -35.56
C ASN A 265 -17.22 1.06 -34.16
N THR A 266 -18.21 0.75 -33.32
CA THR A 266 -18.38 1.33 -31.97
C THR A 266 -17.74 0.48 -30.88
N THR A 267 -17.13 -0.66 -31.24
CA THR A 267 -16.53 -1.60 -30.29
C THR A 267 -15.25 -2.23 -30.86
N TRP A 268 -14.38 -2.68 -29.96
CA TRP A 268 -13.19 -3.46 -30.29
C TRP A 268 -13.57 -4.85 -30.79
N LYS A 269 -12.88 -5.36 -31.82
CA LYS A 269 -13.06 -6.71 -32.39
C LYS A 269 -11.86 -7.62 -32.07
N PRO A 270 -11.91 -8.42 -30.99
CA PRO A 270 -10.81 -9.31 -30.57
C PRO A 270 -10.35 -10.28 -31.66
N GLU A 271 -11.30 -10.83 -32.41
CA GLU A 271 -11.06 -11.79 -33.48
C GLU A 271 -10.21 -11.22 -34.60
N VAL A 272 -10.43 -9.94 -34.95
CA VAL A 272 -9.66 -9.24 -35.99
C VAL A 272 -8.24 -9.02 -35.51
N LEU A 273 -8.04 -8.58 -34.27
CA LEU A 273 -6.71 -8.37 -33.69
C LEU A 273 -5.92 -9.68 -33.65
N VAL A 274 -6.50 -10.75 -33.09
CA VAL A 274 -5.80 -12.02 -32.91
C VAL A 274 -5.45 -12.65 -34.26
N GLN A 275 -6.35 -12.59 -35.24
CA GLN A 275 -6.07 -13.06 -36.59
C GLN A 275 -4.98 -12.24 -37.28
N ALA A 276 -5.00 -10.91 -37.16
CA ALA A 276 -3.95 -10.04 -37.71
C ALA A 276 -2.57 -10.33 -37.07
N LEU A 277 -2.52 -10.50 -35.75
CA LEU A 277 -1.30 -10.87 -35.02
C LEU A 277 -0.76 -12.23 -35.45
N LYS A 278 -1.63 -13.21 -35.71
CA LYS A 278 -1.23 -14.53 -36.22
C LYS A 278 -0.60 -14.44 -37.62
N GLU A 279 -1.06 -13.53 -38.47
CA GLU A 279 -0.50 -13.33 -39.81
C GLU A 279 0.81 -12.53 -39.80
N VAL A 280 0.93 -11.55 -38.90
CA VAL A 280 2.11 -10.67 -38.81
C VAL A 280 3.23 -11.31 -37.97
N VAL A 281 2.89 -12.00 -36.87
CA VAL A 281 3.83 -12.66 -35.96
C VAL A 281 3.35 -14.10 -35.66
N PRO A 282 3.55 -15.05 -36.58
CA PRO A 282 3.03 -16.42 -36.43
C PRO A 282 3.54 -17.18 -35.19
N ASN A 283 4.74 -16.83 -34.71
CA ASN A 283 5.40 -17.46 -33.57
C ASN A 283 5.21 -16.69 -32.24
N LEU A 284 4.20 -15.82 -32.15
CA LEU A 284 3.94 -15.03 -30.94
C LEU A 284 3.65 -15.94 -29.73
N ASN A 285 4.42 -15.77 -28.66
CA ASN A 285 4.21 -16.47 -27.40
C ASN A 285 3.22 -15.72 -26.50
N TRP A 286 1.97 -16.17 -26.47
CA TRP A 286 0.92 -15.54 -25.64
C TRP A 286 1.18 -15.61 -24.14
N LYS A 287 1.98 -16.57 -23.65
CA LYS A 287 2.41 -16.58 -22.25
C LYS A 287 3.31 -15.38 -21.93
N GLU A 288 4.23 -15.05 -22.85
CA GLU A 288 5.06 -13.84 -22.72
C GLU A 288 4.24 -12.56 -22.85
N VAL A 289 3.20 -12.54 -23.67
CA VAL A 289 2.24 -11.41 -23.73
C VAL A 289 1.56 -11.23 -22.36
N CYS A 290 1.09 -12.31 -21.73
CA CYS A 290 0.46 -12.25 -20.41
C CYS A 290 1.43 -11.79 -19.32
N LEU A 291 2.70 -12.22 -19.37
CA LEU A 291 3.75 -11.73 -18.47
C LEU A 291 4.05 -10.25 -18.72
N ALA A 292 4.01 -9.81 -19.97
CA ALA A 292 4.27 -8.43 -20.34
C ALA A 292 3.11 -7.46 -20.05
N LEU A 293 1.96 -7.95 -19.55
CA LEU A 293 0.90 -7.10 -18.99
C LEU A 293 1.37 -6.35 -17.73
N ASP A 294 2.46 -6.80 -17.09
CA ASP A 294 3.17 -6.03 -16.07
C ASP A 294 3.93 -4.84 -16.69
N HIS A 295 3.18 -3.77 -16.99
CA HIS A 295 3.73 -2.49 -17.44
C HIS A 295 2.94 -1.32 -16.85
N PRO A 296 3.53 -0.11 -16.75
CA PRO A 296 2.94 1.02 -16.00
C PRO A 296 1.57 1.51 -16.50
N GLU A 297 1.23 1.26 -17.76
CA GLU A 297 -0.02 1.72 -18.37
C GLU A 297 -1.17 0.70 -18.20
N PHE A 298 -0.91 -0.52 -17.70
CA PHE A 298 -1.95 -1.52 -17.53
C PHE A 298 -2.87 -1.20 -16.35
N MET A 299 -4.18 -1.19 -16.59
CA MET A 299 -5.20 -1.03 -15.55
C MET A 299 -6.55 -1.53 -16.07
N LEU A 300 -7.27 -2.32 -15.26
CA LEU A 300 -8.64 -2.75 -15.55
C LEU A 300 -9.64 -2.02 -14.65
N LYS A 301 -10.62 -1.35 -15.26
CA LYS A 301 -11.60 -0.53 -14.54
C LYS A 301 -12.87 -1.30 -14.17
N ASP A 302 -13.28 -2.24 -14.99
CA ASP A 302 -14.60 -2.87 -14.92
C ASP A 302 -14.61 -4.29 -15.50
N ARG A 303 -15.82 -4.87 -15.52
CA ARG A 303 -16.12 -6.20 -16.03
C ARG A 303 -15.94 -6.31 -17.54
N ALA A 304 -16.27 -5.27 -18.31
CA ALA A 304 -16.22 -5.31 -19.77
C ALA A 304 -14.76 -5.33 -20.26
N GLY A 305 -13.88 -4.52 -19.66
CA GLY A 305 -12.44 -4.59 -19.88
C GLY A 305 -11.84 -5.96 -19.53
N LEU A 306 -12.28 -6.58 -18.41
CA LEU A 306 -11.86 -7.93 -18.06
C LEU A 306 -12.34 -8.97 -19.10
N SER A 307 -13.61 -8.90 -19.52
CA SER A 307 -14.15 -9.79 -20.54
C SER A 307 -13.40 -9.67 -21.86
N LEU A 308 -13.04 -8.45 -22.27
CA LEU A 308 -12.26 -8.18 -23.47
C LEU A 308 -10.86 -8.81 -23.38
N LEU A 309 -10.15 -8.58 -22.27
CA LEU A 309 -8.83 -9.15 -22.02
C LEU A 309 -8.86 -10.69 -22.07
N LEU A 310 -9.78 -11.31 -21.33
CA LEU A 310 -9.92 -12.77 -21.27
C LEU A 310 -10.26 -13.35 -22.63
N THR A 311 -11.10 -12.68 -23.42
CA THR A 311 -11.46 -13.10 -24.78
C THR A 311 -10.23 -13.06 -25.70
N ILE A 312 -9.49 -11.95 -25.72
CA ILE A 312 -8.27 -11.81 -26.54
C ILE A 312 -7.25 -12.88 -26.17
N VAL A 313 -6.96 -13.05 -24.88
CA VAL A 313 -5.97 -14.04 -24.41
C VAL A 313 -6.42 -15.47 -24.72
N LYS A 314 -7.70 -15.80 -24.51
CA LYS A 314 -8.25 -17.12 -24.85
C LYS A 314 -8.09 -17.43 -26.34
N MET A 315 -8.47 -16.50 -27.21
CA MET A 315 -8.33 -16.67 -28.66
C MET A 315 -6.87 -16.79 -29.08
N GLY A 316 -6.00 -15.95 -28.51
CA GLY A 316 -4.57 -15.98 -28.74
C GLY A 316 -3.93 -17.31 -28.35
N MET A 317 -4.22 -17.81 -27.15
CA MET A 317 -3.68 -19.09 -26.67
C MET A 317 -4.19 -20.29 -27.47
N GLN A 318 -5.45 -20.27 -27.89
CA GLN A 318 -6.01 -21.28 -28.80
C GLN A 318 -5.31 -21.28 -30.16
N SER A 319 -4.92 -20.10 -30.66
CA SER A 319 -4.21 -19.97 -31.93
C SER A 319 -2.80 -20.59 -31.91
N SER A 320 -2.17 -20.65 -30.72
CA SER A 320 -0.81 -21.17 -30.51
C SER A 320 -0.75 -22.60 -29.97
N ASN A 321 -1.90 -23.28 -29.75
CA ASN A 321 -1.99 -24.62 -29.15
C ASN A 321 -1.36 -24.76 -27.74
N ILE A 322 -1.20 -23.67 -26.99
CA ILE A 322 -0.53 -23.65 -25.66
C ILE A 322 -1.53 -23.86 -24.51
N GLY A 323 -2.83 -23.65 -24.75
CA GLY A 323 -3.88 -23.85 -23.75
C GLY A 323 -5.18 -23.12 -24.13
N GLN A 324 -6.13 -23.06 -23.20
CA GLN A 324 -7.44 -22.43 -23.43
C GLN A 324 -7.77 -21.28 -22.46
N ASN A 325 -7.02 -21.13 -21.36
CA ASN A 325 -7.34 -20.18 -20.29
C ASN A 325 -6.15 -19.27 -19.99
N PHE A 326 -6.42 -18.08 -19.45
CA PHE A 326 -5.39 -17.16 -18.97
C PHE A 326 -4.45 -17.87 -17.99
N PRO A 327 -3.11 -17.76 -18.15
CA PRO A 327 -2.14 -18.40 -17.26
C PRO A 327 -2.12 -17.70 -15.91
N VAL A 328 -2.79 -18.30 -14.91
CA VAL A 328 -2.92 -17.71 -13.56
C VAL A 328 -1.56 -17.47 -12.89
N GLU A 329 -0.52 -18.20 -13.28
CA GLU A 329 0.83 -18.02 -12.73
C GLU A 329 1.36 -16.62 -13.01
N CYS A 330 0.95 -16.00 -14.13
CA CYS A 330 1.27 -14.61 -14.44
C CYS A 330 0.67 -13.66 -13.39
N LEU A 331 -0.51 -13.96 -12.84
CA LEU A 331 -1.15 -13.15 -11.79
C LEU A 331 -0.54 -13.38 -10.42
N TYR A 332 0.05 -14.56 -10.18
CA TYR A 332 0.69 -14.91 -8.90
C TYR A 332 2.15 -14.43 -8.79
N GLN A 333 2.72 -13.86 -9.85
CA GLN A 333 4.03 -13.20 -9.79
C GLN A 333 3.94 -11.84 -9.10
N ARG A 334 5.08 -11.30 -8.66
CA ARG A 334 5.14 -9.94 -8.10
C ARG A 334 5.32 -8.94 -9.23
N TRP A 335 4.27 -8.19 -9.54
CA TRP A 335 4.31 -7.21 -10.63
C TRP A 335 5.03 -5.94 -10.19
N THR A 336 5.68 -5.29 -11.15
CA THR A 336 6.21 -3.93 -11.01
C THR A 336 5.07 -2.93 -10.97
N ASN A 337 4.05 -3.10 -11.81
CA ASN A 337 2.79 -2.36 -11.78
C ASN A 337 1.79 -3.02 -10.80
N VAL A 338 2.02 -2.74 -9.52
CA VAL A 338 1.22 -3.28 -8.41
C VAL A 338 -0.26 -2.84 -8.49
N GLU A 339 -0.54 -1.61 -8.96
CA GLU A 339 -1.92 -1.14 -9.12
C GLU A 339 -2.66 -1.89 -10.22
N GLY A 340 -1.99 -2.10 -11.36
CA GLY A 340 -2.48 -2.91 -12.46
C GLY A 340 -2.77 -4.34 -12.02
N GLN A 341 -1.85 -4.96 -11.27
CA GLN A 341 -2.04 -6.30 -10.72
C GLN A 341 -3.26 -6.38 -9.79
N LEU A 342 -3.39 -5.43 -8.87
CA LEU A 342 -4.55 -5.36 -7.98
C LEU A 342 -5.85 -5.20 -8.76
N SER A 343 -5.83 -4.40 -9.85
CA SER A 343 -7.01 -4.15 -10.67
C SER A 343 -7.55 -5.43 -11.30
N ILE A 344 -6.70 -6.25 -11.91
CA ILE A 344 -7.11 -7.52 -12.53
C ILE A 344 -7.57 -8.54 -11.49
N ILE A 345 -6.83 -8.71 -10.39
CA ILE A 345 -7.21 -9.62 -9.31
C ILE A 345 -8.56 -9.21 -8.72
N SER A 346 -8.77 -7.91 -8.48
CA SER A 346 -10.03 -7.39 -7.95
C SER A 346 -11.21 -7.62 -8.90
N GLN A 347 -11.02 -7.42 -10.21
CA GLN A 347 -12.08 -7.67 -11.19
C GLN A 347 -12.39 -9.17 -11.32
N ILE A 348 -11.39 -10.05 -11.25
CA ILE A 348 -11.60 -11.51 -11.27
C ILE A 348 -12.39 -11.95 -10.04
N LEU A 349 -12.01 -11.49 -8.84
CA LEU A 349 -12.72 -11.84 -7.60
C LEU A 349 -14.19 -11.42 -7.61
N LYS A 350 -14.51 -10.30 -8.28
CA LYS A 350 -15.88 -9.80 -8.45
C LYS A 350 -16.67 -10.52 -9.55
N ASN A 351 -15.99 -11.09 -10.56
CA ASN A 351 -16.60 -11.63 -11.78
C ASN A 351 -16.16 -13.09 -12.00
N GLN A 352 -16.42 -13.95 -11.03
CA GLN A 352 -15.95 -15.35 -11.02
C GLN A 352 -16.57 -16.23 -12.11
N ASP A 353 -17.66 -15.77 -12.73
CA ASP A 353 -18.29 -16.41 -13.86
C ASP A 353 -17.48 -16.25 -15.17
N LEU A 354 -16.66 -15.20 -15.27
CA LEU A 354 -15.74 -15.00 -16.40
C LEU A 354 -14.44 -15.78 -16.21
N TYR A 355 -13.90 -15.77 -14.99
CA TYR A 355 -12.67 -16.46 -14.61
C TYR A 355 -12.64 -16.64 -13.10
N SER A 356 -12.25 -17.81 -12.59
CA SER A 356 -12.24 -18.08 -11.15
C SER A 356 -10.89 -18.62 -10.68
N PHE A 357 -10.36 -18.06 -9.59
CA PHE A 357 -9.17 -18.59 -8.92
C PHE A 357 -9.41 -19.98 -8.32
N ALA A 358 -10.68 -20.34 -8.04
CA ALA A 358 -11.04 -21.66 -7.55
C ALA A 358 -10.68 -22.79 -8.53
N ASP A 359 -10.70 -22.49 -9.83
CA ASP A 359 -10.38 -23.46 -10.89
C ASP A 359 -8.85 -23.64 -11.05
N HIS A 360 -8.03 -22.87 -10.31
CA HIS A 360 -6.59 -22.72 -10.51
C HIS A 360 -5.77 -22.71 -9.20
N ILE A 361 -6.01 -23.70 -8.32
CA ILE A 361 -5.30 -23.83 -7.04
C ILE A 361 -4.07 -24.74 -7.19
N TYR A 362 -2.85 -24.17 -7.10
CA TYR A 362 -1.59 -24.95 -7.09
C TYR A 362 -1.21 -25.44 -5.69
N THR A 363 -1.32 -24.54 -4.70
CA THR A 363 -1.05 -24.85 -3.29
C THR A 363 -2.29 -24.48 -2.50
N SER A 364 -2.94 -25.49 -1.92
CA SER A 364 -4.20 -25.36 -1.20
C SER A 364 -3.97 -25.21 0.31
N VAL A 365 -4.85 -24.46 0.97
CA VAL A 365 -4.89 -24.38 2.45
C VAL A 365 -5.20 -25.76 3.02
N SER A 366 -4.33 -26.27 3.90
CA SER A 366 -4.62 -27.50 4.63
C SER A 366 -5.64 -27.24 5.75
N LEU A 367 -6.76 -27.99 5.72
CA LEU A 367 -7.85 -27.92 6.69
C LEU A 367 -7.89 -29.12 7.65
N GLU A 368 -6.89 -30.01 7.61
CA GLU A 368 -6.86 -31.28 8.37
C GLU A 368 -6.99 -31.09 9.88
N LEU A 369 -6.59 -29.91 10.37
CA LEU A 369 -6.66 -29.55 11.78
C LEU A 369 -8.09 -29.26 12.24
N LEU A 370 -9.01 -28.91 11.33
CA LEU A 370 -10.35 -28.43 11.69
C LEU A 370 -11.28 -29.59 12.04
N LYS A 371 -12.04 -29.43 13.14
CA LYS A 371 -13.05 -30.42 13.55
C LYS A 371 -14.29 -30.36 12.66
N THR A 372 -14.67 -29.15 12.23
CA THR A 372 -15.81 -28.90 11.35
C THR A 372 -15.31 -28.06 10.18
N PRO A 373 -14.74 -28.66 9.12
CA PRO A 373 -14.20 -27.90 8.00
C PRO A 373 -15.32 -27.10 7.30
N PRO A 374 -15.06 -25.87 6.84
CA PRO A 374 -16.03 -25.10 6.05
C PRO A 374 -16.37 -25.78 4.73
N GLU A 375 -17.57 -25.53 4.21
CA GLU A 375 -17.98 -25.99 2.89
C GLU A 375 -17.22 -25.24 1.79
N THR A 376 -16.56 -25.98 0.90
CA THR A 376 -15.74 -25.41 -0.19
C THR A 376 -16.37 -25.54 -1.58
N ASP A 377 -17.65 -25.93 -1.66
CA ASP A 377 -18.33 -26.13 -2.94
C ASP A 377 -18.65 -24.80 -3.65
N ASN A 378 -18.78 -23.72 -2.88
CA ASN A 378 -18.94 -22.37 -3.42
C ASN A 378 -17.60 -21.87 -4.01
N LYS A 379 -17.58 -21.53 -5.31
CA LYS A 379 -16.40 -20.95 -5.98
C LYS A 379 -15.84 -19.71 -5.27
N GLU A 380 -16.70 -18.94 -4.60
CA GLU A 380 -16.28 -17.76 -3.85
C GLU A 380 -15.42 -18.13 -2.65
N VAL A 381 -15.78 -19.20 -1.93
CA VAL A 381 -14.98 -19.75 -0.82
C VAL A 381 -13.74 -20.48 -1.34
N ALA A 382 -13.91 -21.31 -2.37
CA ALA A 382 -12.84 -22.11 -2.95
C ALA A 382 -11.69 -21.25 -3.49
N SER A 383 -11.96 -20.05 -4.01
CA SER A 383 -10.91 -19.11 -4.46
C SER A 383 -9.91 -18.78 -3.35
N TRP A 384 -10.35 -18.70 -2.09
CA TRP A 384 -9.51 -18.38 -0.93
C TRP A 384 -8.71 -19.57 -0.40
N MET A 385 -8.94 -20.77 -0.93
CA MET A 385 -8.09 -21.92 -0.67
C MET A 385 -6.72 -21.78 -1.35
N SER A 386 -6.54 -20.87 -2.31
CA SER A 386 -5.25 -20.63 -2.96
C SER A 386 -4.32 -19.81 -2.07
N LEU A 387 -3.25 -20.43 -1.57
CA LEU A 387 -2.21 -19.72 -0.80
C LEU A 387 -1.53 -18.63 -1.63
N HIS A 388 -1.37 -18.83 -2.95
CA HIS A 388 -0.74 -17.86 -3.84
C HIS A 388 -1.58 -16.59 -4.02
N LEU A 389 -2.91 -16.72 -4.05
CA LEU A 389 -3.79 -15.56 -4.10
C LEU A 389 -3.63 -14.70 -2.85
N VAL A 390 -3.64 -15.33 -1.67
CA VAL A 390 -3.48 -14.62 -0.40
C VAL A 390 -2.07 -14.02 -0.28
N ASP A 391 -1.03 -14.74 -0.68
CA ASP A 391 0.36 -14.25 -0.65
C ASP A 391 0.59 -13.03 -1.55
N VAL A 392 0.06 -13.06 -2.79
CA VAL A 392 0.15 -11.90 -3.69
C VAL A 392 -0.63 -10.70 -3.15
N LEU A 393 -1.83 -10.91 -2.60
CA LEU A 393 -2.58 -9.82 -1.99
C LEU A 393 -1.83 -9.22 -0.79
N LEU A 394 -1.20 -10.05 0.06
CA LEU A 394 -0.34 -9.56 1.15
C LEU A 394 0.85 -8.75 0.62
N TYR A 395 1.51 -9.21 -0.44
CA TYR A 395 2.58 -8.47 -1.10
C TYR A 395 2.10 -7.11 -1.64
N ILE A 396 0.92 -7.06 -2.26
CA ILE A 396 0.32 -5.80 -2.74
C ILE A 396 0.00 -4.88 -1.55
N ALA A 397 -0.50 -5.43 -0.43
CA ALA A 397 -0.87 -4.65 0.75
C ALA A 397 0.31 -3.92 1.41
N ASP A 398 1.54 -4.44 1.26
CA ASP A 398 2.75 -3.80 1.79
C ASP A 398 3.12 -2.48 1.05
N HIS A 399 2.42 -2.15 -0.04
CA HIS A 399 2.58 -0.88 -0.74
C HIS A 399 1.64 0.18 -0.12
N ALA A 400 2.22 1.30 0.32
CA ALA A 400 1.57 2.31 1.17
C ALA A 400 0.20 2.81 0.65
N ASN A 401 0.00 2.89 -0.65
CA ASN A 401 -1.21 3.45 -1.26
C ASN A 401 -2.32 2.41 -1.51
N LEU A 402 -2.02 1.12 -1.31
CA LEU A 402 -2.92 0.02 -1.70
C LEU A 402 -3.39 -0.83 -0.52
N SER A 403 -2.75 -0.72 0.66
CA SER A 403 -3.13 -1.47 1.86
C SER A 403 -4.64 -1.41 2.15
N GLU A 404 -5.24 -0.21 2.20
CA GLU A 404 -6.68 -0.07 2.49
C GLU A 404 -7.56 -0.78 1.45
N LYS A 405 -7.18 -0.72 0.17
CA LYS A 405 -7.93 -1.39 -0.92
C LYS A 405 -7.84 -2.90 -0.77
N VAL A 406 -6.67 -3.44 -0.46
CA VAL A 406 -6.48 -4.88 -0.24
C VAL A 406 -7.20 -5.35 1.03
N MET A 407 -7.13 -4.58 2.13
CA MET A 407 -7.83 -4.92 3.36
C MET A 407 -9.35 -4.96 3.16
N LYS A 408 -9.91 -4.11 2.29
CA LYS A 408 -11.32 -4.20 1.87
C LYS A 408 -11.64 -5.50 1.13
N ILE A 409 -10.73 -5.99 0.29
CA ILE A 409 -10.88 -7.29 -0.38
C ILE A 409 -10.91 -8.43 0.66
N PHE A 410 -9.99 -8.42 1.64
CA PHE A 410 -9.94 -9.44 2.69
C PHE A 410 -11.14 -9.44 3.65
N LYS A 411 -11.95 -8.37 3.70
CA LYS A 411 -13.21 -8.38 4.48
C LYS A 411 -14.18 -9.46 4.01
N VAL A 412 -14.18 -9.78 2.71
CA VAL A 412 -15.05 -10.82 2.14
C VAL A 412 -14.75 -12.20 2.72
N PRO A 413 -13.52 -12.77 2.57
CA PRO A 413 -13.19 -14.04 3.20
C PRO A 413 -13.19 -13.97 4.73
N GLY A 414 -12.89 -12.81 5.32
CA GLY A 414 -12.98 -12.64 6.77
C GLY A 414 -14.40 -12.82 7.33
N ALA A 415 -15.44 -12.53 6.54
CA ALA A 415 -16.83 -12.76 6.92
C ALA A 415 -17.37 -14.11 6.44
N LEU A 416 -17.00 -14.54 5.23
CA LEU A 416 -17.54 -15.73 4.58
C LEU A 416 -16.86 -17.03 5.05
N CYS A 417 -15.54 -17.02 5.18
CA CYS A 417 -14.73 -18.19 5.50
C CYS A 417 -13.51 -17.83 6.37
N PRO A 418 -13.72 -17.34 7.61
CA PRO A 418 -12.65 -16.87 8.47
C PRO A 418 -11.62 -17.95 8.80
N ASP A 419 -12.02 -19.23 8.90
CA ASP A 419 -11.13 -20.36 9.15
C ASP A 419 -10.09 -20.54 8.05
N ILE A 420 -10.55 -20.51 6.78
CA ILE A 420 -9.70 -20.69 5.60
C ILE A 420 -8.72 -19.53 5.53
N LEU A 421 -9.20 -18.29 5.71
CA LEU A 421 -8.32 -17.12 5.70
C LEU A 421 -7.29 -17.18 6.82
N PHE A 422 -7.70 -17.50 8.05
CA PHE A 422 -6.77 -17.56 9.19
C PHE A 422 -5.69 -18.63 8.98
N LEU A 423 -6.08 -19.82 8.50
CA LEU A 423 -5.13 -20.90 8.21
C LEU A 423 -4.22 -20.57 7.02
N ALA A 424 -4.74 -19.92 5.98
CA ALA A 424 -3.91 -19.41 4.88
C ALA A 424 -2.84 -18.46 5.40
N LEU A 425 -3.24 -17.51 6.26
CA LEU A 425 -2.32 -16.57 6.91
C LEU A 425 -1.35 -17.25 7.87
N LEU A 426 -1.53 -18.49 8.31
CA LEU A 426 -0.50 -19.23 9.05
C LEU A 426 0.44 -20.00 8.11
N GLN A 427 -0.09 -20.56 7.03
CA GLN A 427 0.64 -21.46 6.13
C GLN A 427 1.47 -20.74 5.06
N ILE A 428 1.17 -19.49 4.74
CA ILE A 428 2.01 -18.68 3.84
C ILE A 428 3.41 -18.51 4.45
N ASN A 429 4.43 -18.50 3.61
CA ASN A 429 5.80 -18.34 4.05
C ASN A 429 6.01 -17.00 4.81
N PRO A 430 7.03 -16.91 5.68
CA PRO A 430 7.43 -15.64 6.29
C PRO A 430 7.79 -14.58 5.23
N PRO A 431 7.71 -13.27 5.54
CA PRO A 431 7.69 -12.67 6.88
C PRO A 431 6.27 -12.38 7.45
N MET A 432 6.25 -11.95 8.71
CA MET A 432 5.05 -11.39 9.37
C MET A 432 4.93 -9.89 9.03
N THR A 433 4.17 -9.57 7.98
CA THR A 433 3.97 -8.19 7.51
C THR A 433 2.92 -7.45 8.36
N THR A 434 2.87 -6.11 8.25
CA THR A 434 1.89 -5.29 8.97
C THR A 434 0.45 -5.66 8.58
N ALA A 435 0.18 -5.83 7.28
CA ALA A 435 -1.13 -6.25 6.79
C ALA A 435 -1.53 -7.63 7.36
N ARG A 436 -0.59 -8.58 7.42
CA ARG A 436 -0.83 -9.91 8.00
C ARG A 436 -1.16 -9.83 9.50
N GLN A 437 -0.45 -8.99 10.25
CA GLN A 437 -0.74 -8.75 11.68
C GLN A 437 -2.12 -8.11 11.88
N GLU A 438 -2.48 -7.14 11.05
CA GLU A 438 -3.79 -6.48 11.07
C GLU A 438 -4.91 -7.49 10.78
N LEU A 439 -4.73 -8.36 9.79
CA LEU A 439 -5.69 -9.43 9.49
C LEU A 439 -5.84 -10.39 10.68
N PHE A 440 -4.76 -10.84 11.30
CA PHE A 440 -4.86 -11.66 12.50
C PHE A 440 -5.61 -10.94 13.63
N THR A 441 -5.31 -9.66 13.85
CA THR A 441 -5.96 -8.85 14.88
C THR A 441 -7.47 -8.73 14.65
N ASN A 442 -7.89 -8.58 13.40
CA ASN A 442 -9.30 -8.50 13.00
C ASN A 442 -10.01 -9.86 13.07
N LEU A 443 -9.32 -10.97 12.81
CA LEU A 443 -9.91 -12.31 12.77
C LEU A 443 -10.00 -12.97 14.15
N VAL A 444 -9.04 -12.73 15.06
CA VAL A 444 -9.05 -13.37 16.40
C VAL A 444 -10.37 -13.17 17.15
N PRO A 445 -10.99 -11.96 17.20
CA PRO A 445 -12.28 -11.77 17.87
C PRO A 445 -13.41 -12.67 17.36
N ILE A 446 -13.39 -13.05 16.08
CA ILE A 446 -14.36 -13.98 15.50
C ILE A 446 -14.24 -15.35 16.18
N PHE A 447 -13.02 -15.82 16.42
CA PHE A 447 -12.75 -17.09 17.10
C PHE A 447 -12.85 -17.01 18.62
N LEU A 448 -12.85 -15.81 19.22
CA LEU A 448 -13.19 -15.64 20.63
C LEU A 448 -14.69 -15.79 20.87
N SER A 449 -15.52 -15.53 19.86
CA SER A 449 -16.95 -15.84 19.88
C SER A 449 -17.21 -17.37 19.83
N ASN A 450 -18.48 -17.78 19.71
CA ASN A 450 -18.88 -19.20 19.67
C ASN A 450 -18.62 -19.87 18.31
N HIS A 451 -17.42 -19.73 17.74
CA HIS A 451 -17.04 -20.38 16.49
C HIS A 451 -16.69 -21.87 16.71
N PRO A 452 -17.20 -22.83 15.92
CA PRO A 452 -17.00 -24.27 16.14
C PRO A 452 -15.52 -24.70 16.14
N ASN A 453 -14.69 -24.08 15.31
CA ASN A 453 -13.25 -24.39 15.23
C ASN A 453 -12.35 -23.50 16.09
N ALA A 454 -12.93 -22.59 16.88
CA ALA A 454 -12.18 -21.60 17.68
C ALA A 454 -10.99 -22.20 18.44
N GLY A 455 -11.26 -23.25 19.23
CA GLY A 455 -10.23 -23.86 20.07
C GLY A 455 -9.06 -24.42 19.27
N THR A 456 -9.31 -25.00 18.09
CA THR A 456 -8.26 -25.62 17.29
C THR A 456 -7.40 -24.57 16.58
N ILE A 457 -8.05 -23.56 15.99
CA ILE A 457 -7.37 -22.45 15.31
C ILE A 457 -6.52 -21.65 16.30
N LEU A 458 -7.08 -21.28 17.46
CA LEU A 458 -6.35 -20.50 18.45
C LEU A 458 -5.19 -21.30 19.06
N HIS A 459 -5.37 -22.60 19.33
CA HIS A 459 -4.28 -23.45 19.83
C HIS A 459 -3.16 -23.62 18.80
N HIS A 460 -3.51 -23.76 17.52
CA HIS A 460 -2.53 -23.83 16.43
C HIS A 460 -1.77 -22.49 16.29
N ALA A 461 -2.48 -21.36 16.33
CA ALA A 461 -1.88 -20.03 16.29
C ALA A 461 -0.94 -19.76 17.47
N TRP A 462 -1.36 -20.12 18.69
CA TRP A 462 -0.60 -19.91 19.92
C TRP A 462 0.74 -20.65 19.97
N ASN A 463 0.77 -21.82 19.32
CA ASN A 463 1.92 -22.72 19.29
C ASN A 463 2.63 -22.75 17.93
N HIS A 464 2.29 -21.82 17.02
CA HIS A 464 2.87 -21.78 15.68
C HIS A 464 4.39 -21.60 15.75
N SER A 465 5.16 -22.48 15.11
CA SER A 465 6.62 -22.53 15.22
C SER A 465 7.30 -21.21 14.82
N THR A 466 6.77 -20.53 13.81
CA THR A 466 7.39 -19.32 13.24
C THR A 466 6.80 -18.01 13.76
N PHE A 467 5.52 -18.00 14.15
CA PHE A 467 4.77 -16.76 14.41
C PHE A 467 4.30 -16.62 15.85
N ASN A 468 4.53 -17.61 16.72
CA ASN A 468 4.11 -17.58 18.13
C ASN A 468 4.52 -16.30 18.87
N VAL A 469 5.74 -15.77 18.66
CA VAL A 469 6.23 -14.57 19.35
C VAL A 469 5.37 -13.35 19.04
N THR A 470 4.85 -13.23 17.81
CA THR A 470 3.98 -12.12 17.39
C THR A 470 2.50 -12.42 17.64
N LEU A 471 2.06 -13.66 17.39
CA LEU A 471 0.66 -14.06 17.53
C LEU A 471 0.18 -14.09 18.98
N ARG A 472 1.04 -14.49 19.93
CA ARG A 472 0.65 -14.52 21.35
C ARG A 472 0.23 -13.12 21.86
N PRO A 473 1.03 -12.06 21.68
CA PRO A 473 0.59 -10.70 21.96
C PRO A 473 -0.71 -10.31 21.25
N ILE A 474 -0.84 -10.61 19.94
CA ILE A 474 -2.06 -10.28 19.17
C ILE A 474 -3.29 -10.93 19.80
N ILE A 475 -3.22 -12.23 20.12
CA ILE A 475 -4.34 -12.98 20.73
C ILE A 475 -4.69 -12.40 22.11
N LEU A 476 -3.67 -12.14 22.94
CA LEU A 476 -3.83 -11.58 24.27
C LEU A 476 -4.46 -10.18 24.26
N HIS A 477 -4.01 -9.31 23.36
CA HIS A 477 -4.58 -7.97 23.20
C HIS A 477 -6.00 -8.03 22.63
N ALA A 478 -6.25 -8.88 21.64
CA ALA A 478 -7.59 -9.09 21.09
C ALA A 478 -8.60 -9.57 22.15
N MET A 479 -8.19 -10.42 23.09
CA MET A 479 -9.03 -10.81 24.24
C MET A 479 -9.40 -9.62 25.12
N SER A 480 -8.43 -8.77 25.45
CA SER A 480 -8.66 -7.53 26.22
C SER A 480 -9.62 -6.61 25.48
N ASP A 481 -9.35 -6.32 24.22
CA ASP A 481 -10.13 -5.36 23.43
C ASP A 481 -11.55 -5.86 23.18
N TRP A 482 -11.72 -7.16 22.91
CA TRP A 482 -13.04 -7.78 22.73
C TRP A 482 -13.93 -7.69 23.97
N TYR A 483 -13.35 -7.78 25.18
CA TYR A 483 -14.07 -7.54 26.43
C TYR A 483 -14.41 -6.06 26.62
N MET A 484 -13.45 -5.16 26.35
CA MET A 484 -13.65 -3.72 26.56
C MET A 484 -14.75 -3.13 25.66
N VAL A 485 -14.90 -3.64 24.44
CA VAL A 485 -15.99 -3.26 23.53
C VAL A 485 -17.36 -3.77 24.02
N GLY A 486 -17.41 -4.85 24.79
CA GLY A 486 -18.65 -5.47 25.27
C GLY A 486 -19.24 -4.85 26.54
N GLU A 487 -18.76 -3.69 26.99
CA GLU A 487 -19.24 -2.96 28.18
C GLU A 487 -19.43 -3.82 29.46
N GLY A 488 -18.51 -4.76 29.72
CA GLY A 488 -18.57 -5.59 30.93
C GLY A 488 -19.43 -6.85 30.80
N ASP A 489 -19.73 -7.28 29.58
CA ASP A 489 -20.34 -8.58 29.26
C ASP A 489 -19.56 -9.74 29.91
N GLN A 490 -20.19 -10.34 30.92
CA GLN A 490 -19.62 -11.43 31.71
C GLN A 490 -19.56 -12.75 30.92
N SER A 491 -20.36 -12.90 29.87
CA SER A 491 -20.31 -14.08 29.01
C SER A 491 -19.02 -14.09 28.19
N ARG A 492 -18.61 -12.93 27.64
CA ARG A 492 -17.32 -12.75 26.98
C ARG A 492 -16.17 -13.00 27.93
N LEU A 493 -16.25 -12.48 29.16
CA LEU A 493 -15.21 -12.68 30.17
C LEU A 493 -15.05 -14.17 30.53
N SER A 494 -16.16 -14.89 30.71
CA SER A 494 -16.14 -16.35 30.89
C SER A 494 -15.48 -17.04 29.71
N ARG A 495 -15.89 -16.71 28.49
CA ARG A 495 -15.36 -17.32 27.28
C ARG A 495 -13.85 -17.06 27.11
N ILE A 496 -13.40 -15.83 27.38
CA ILE A 496 -11.98 -15.48 27.40
C ILE A 496 -11.23 -16.32 28.42
N LEU A 497 -11.76 -16.47 29.64
CA LEU A 497 -11.13 -17.28 30.67
C LEU A 497 -11.00 -18.75 30.23
N ASP A 498 -12.05 -19.32 29.64
CA ASP A 498 -12.04 -20.70 29.12
C ASP A 498 -10.93 -20.88 28.07
N VAL A 499 -10.89 -19.98 27.06
CA VAL A 499 -9.85 -20.02 26.02
C VAL A 499 -8.45 -19.81 26.62
N ALA A 500 -8.29 -18.89 27.56
CA ALA A 500 -7.01 -18.65 28.21
C ALA A 500 -6.53 -19.85 29.04
N GLN A 501 -7.43 -20.63 29.65
CA GLN A 501 -7.09 -21.89 30.31
C GLN A 501 -6.65 -22.95 29.29
N ASP A 502 -7.41 -23.12 28.21
CA ASP A 502 -7.08 -24.08 27.14
C ASP A 502 -5.69 -23.79 26.52
N LEU A 503 -5.35 -22.52 26.33
CA LEU A 503 -4.05 -22.08 25.83
C LEU A 503 -2.94 -22.04 26.89
N LYS A 504 -3.25 -22.28 28.16
CA LYS A 504 -2.35 -22.08 29.32
C LYS A 504 -1.77 -20.67 29.37
N ALA A 505 -2.58 -19.67 29.01
CA ALA A 505 -2.20 -18.28 28.82
C ALA A 505 -2.67 -17.35 29.95
N LEU A 506 -3.35 -17.86 30.98
CA LEU A 506 -3.94 -17.02 32.05
C LEU A 506 -2.90 -16.08 32.70
N SER A 507 -1.71 -16.60 33.03
CA SER A 507 -0.66 -15.79 33.65
C SER A 507 -0.16 -14.68 32.71
N ASN A 508 -0.08 -14.94 31.40
CA ASN A 508 0.28 -13.94 30.40
C ASN A 508 -0.82 -12.87 30.27
N LEU A 509 -2.09 -13.29 30.27
CA LEU A 509 -3.25 -12.43 30.15
C LEU A 509 -3.40 -11.47 31.34
N LEU A 510 -3.15 -11.95 32.57
CA LEU A 510 -3.16 -11.15 33.80
C LEU A 510 -2.00 -10.13 33.90
N ASN A 511 -1.06 -10.14 32.94
CA ASN A 511 0.06 -9.20 32.87
C ASN A 511 -0.10 -8.09 31.82
N ILE A 512 -1.23 -8.05 31.11
CA ILE A 512 -1.56 -6.96 30.18
C ILE A 512 -1.87 -5.67 30.96
N ARG A 513 -1.60 -4.50 30.36
CA ARG A 513 -1.78 -3.19 30.99
C ARG A 513 -3.23 -2.68 31.06
N THR A 514 -4.21 -3.45 30.59
CA THR A 514 -5.62 -3.09 30.69
C THR A 514 -6.17 -3.47 32.06
N TYR A 515 -5.90 -2.63 33.07
CA TYR A 515 -6.20 -2.91 34.48
C TYR A 515 -7.65 -3.30 34.76
N MET A 516 -8.61 -2.59 34.16
CA MET A 516 -10.04 -2.86 34.36
C MET A 516 -10.42 -4.29 33.93
N PHE A 517 -9.85 -4.76 32.82
CA PHE A 517 -10.07 -6.10 32.30
C PHE A 517 -9.39 -7.17 33.16
N ILE A 518 -8.10 -6.99 33.50
CA ILE A 518 -7.37 -8.00 34.28
C ILE A 518 -7.90 -8.15 35.70
N ILE A 519 -8.47 -7.09 36.30
CA ILE A 519 -9.11 -7.16 37.62
C ILE A 519 -10.39 -8.00 37.55
N ASP A 520 -11.27 -7.75 36.58
CA ASP A 520 -12.51 -8.53 36.42
C ASP A 520 -12.18 -10.00 36.11
N LEU A 521 -11.19 -10.23 35.23
CA LEU A 521 -10.71 -11.56 34.90
C LEU A 521 -10.11 -12.29 36.11
N ALA A 522 -9.31 -11.61 36.95
CA ALA A 522 -8.72 -12.19 38.16
C ALA A 522 -9.80 -12.60 39.17
N CYS A 523 -10.84 -11.78 39.33
CA CYS A 523 -11.99 -12.10 40.18
C CYS A 523 -12.70 -13.36 39.67
N LEU A 524 -12.96 -13.45 38.36
CA LEU A 524 -13.59 -14.62 37.77
C LEU A 524 -12.71 -15.88 37.86
N ALA A 525 -11.40 -15.75 37.61
CA ALA A 525 -10.43 -16.83 37.72
C ALA A 525 -10.34 -17.36 39.16
N SER A 526 -10.40 -16.48 40.16
CA SER A 526 -10.43 -16.88 41.57
C SER A 526 -11.68 -17.65 41.93
N ARG A 527 -12.85 -17.25 41.41
CA ARG A 527 -14.12 -17.97 41.63
C ARG A 527 -14.11 -19.38 41.02
N ARG A 528 -13.31 -19.59 39.99
CA ARG A 528 -13.11 -20.91 39.36
C ARG A 528 -11.85 -21.62 39.88
N GLU A 529 -11.28 -21.14 40.99
CA GLU A 529 -10.13 -21.75 41.66
C GLU A 529 -8.84 -21.79 40.81
N TYR A 530 -8.77 -21.00 39.73
CA TYR A 530 -7.60 -20.91 38.85
C TYR A 530 -6.55 -19.90 39.34
N LEU A 531 -6.90 -19.05 40.32
CA LEU A 531 -6.03 -17.99 40.83
C LEU A 531 -6.25 -17.77 42.33
N LYS A 532 -5.16 -17.54 43.07
CA LYS A 532 -5.21 -17.05 44.45
C LYS A 532 -5.28 -15.52 44.45
N LEU A 533 -6.50 -14.98 44.55
CA LEU A 533 -6.76 -13.54 44.38
C LEU A 533 -5.98 -12.65 45.35
N GLU A 534 -5.95 -12.99 46.64
CA GLU A 534 -5.29 -12.19 47.67
C GLU A 534 -3.79 -11.97 47.36
N LYS A 535 -3.08 -13.06 47.05
CA LYS A 535 -1.66 -12.99 46.69
C LYS A 535 -1.46 -12.18 45.41
N TRP A 536 -2.28 -12.42 44.40
CA TRP A 536 -2.16 -11.73 43.12
C TRP A 536 -2.43 -10.22 43.25
N LEU A 537 -3.45 -9.82 44.00
CA LEU A 537 -3.75 -8.41 44.27
C LEU A 537 -2.61 -7.75 45.04
N ALA A 538 -2.12 -8.38 46.11
CA ALA A 538 -1.02 -7.84 46.90
C ALA A 538 0.25 -7.65 46.04
N ASP A 539 0.59 -8.62 45.19
CA ASP A 539 1.71 -8.52 44.26
C ASP A 539 1.50 -7.39 43.25
N LYS A 540 0.32 -7.27 42.63
CA LYS A 540 0.02 -6.21 41.64
C LYS A 540 -0.04 -4.81 42.24
N ILE A 541 -0.58 -4.65 43.44
CA ILE A 541 -0.61 -3.37 44.15
C ILE A 541 0.82 -2.94 44.49
N ARG A 542 1.67 -3.88 44.94
CA ARG A 542 3.09 -3.59 45.20
C ARG A 542 3.85 -3.19 43.94
N ASP A 543 3.62 -3.89 42.82
CA ASP A 543 4.38 -3.68 41.58
C ASP A 543 3.93 -2.43 40.80
N HIS A 544 2.63 -2.09 40.84
CA HIS A 544 2.05 -1.00 40.05
C HIS A 544 1.61 0.23 40.86
N GLY A 545 1.51 0.12 42.18
CA GLY A 545 1.20 1.22 43.08
C GLY A 545 -0.19 1.84 42.89
N GLU A 546 -0.29 3.13 43.20
CA GLU A 546 -1.55 3.90 43.23
C GLU A 546 -2.38 3.85 41.94
N PRO A 547 -1.81 3.89 40.70
CA PRO A 547 -2.60 3.77 39.48
C PRO A 547 -3.47 2.50 39.40
N PHE A 548 -2.95 1.39 39.93
CA PHE A 548 -3.69 0.13 39.98
C PHE A 548 -4.80 0.19 41.05
N VAL A 549 -4.50 0.74 42.23
CA VAL A 549 -5.46 0.99 43.32
C VAL A 549 -6.64 1.84 42.84
N LYS A 550 -6.39 2.97 42.16
CA LYS A 550 -7.44 3.81 41.56
C LYS A 550 -8.34 3.02 40.60
N THR A 551 -7.79 2.07 39.86
CA THR A 551 -8.58 1.24 38.95
C THR A 551 -9.41 0.20 39.70
N ILE A 552 -8.88 -0.38 40.79
CA ILE A 552 -9.66 -1.26 41.69
C ILE A 552 -10.86 -0.48 42.27
N LEU A 553 -10.66 0.76 42.72
CA LEU A 553 -11.75 1.60 43.23
C LEU A 553 -12.81 1.85 42.16
N LYS A 554 -12.41 2.24 40.94
CA LYS A 554 -13.34 2.37 39.80
C LYS A 554 -14.06 1.06 39.46
N PHE A 555 -13.38 -0.06 39.59
CA PHE A 555 -13.96 -1.39 39.40
C PHE A 555 -15.04 -1.68 40.45
N LEU A 556 -14.77 -1.42 41.72
CA LEU A 556 -15.74 -1.58 42.81
C LEU A 556 -16.93 -0.64 42.64
N GLN A 557 -16.72 0.62 42.25
CA GLN A 557 -17.78 1.57 41.92
C GLN A 557 -18.73 1.02 40.86
N ARG A 558 -18.17 0.42 39.80
CA ARG A 558 -18.96 -0.13 38.69
C ARG A 558 -19.75 -1.38 39.08
N ARG A 559 -19.19 -2.23 39.96
CA ARG A 559 -19.73 -3.57 40.26
C ARG A 559 -20.57 -3.62 41.53
N CYS A 560 -20.34 -2.67 42.44
CA CYS A 560 -20.98 -2.56 43.75
C CYS A 560 -21.27 -1.09 44.11
N PRO A 561 -22.09 -0.35 43.32
CA PRO A 561 -22.39 1.05 43.60
C PRO A 561 -23.05 1.27 44.97
N GLN A 562 -23.69 0.23 45.55
CA GLN A 562 -24.26 0.27 46.90
C GLN A 562 -23.24 0.52 48.02
N ILE A 563 -21.94 0.27 47.81
CA ILE A 563 -20.90 0.40 48.85
C ILE A 563 -20.49 1.88 49.05
N MET A 564 -20.70 2.74 48.04
CA MET A 564 -20.24 4.14 48.06
C MET A 564 -21.36 5.16 48.28
N GLY A 565 -22.47 4.75 48.87
CA GLY A 565 -23.50 5.67 49.37
C GLY A 565 -24.42 6.32 48.32
N GLY A 566 -24.38 5.87 47.06
CA GLY A 566 -25.31 6.32 46.02
C GLY A 566 -26.68 5.66 46.15
N LYS A 567 -27.76 6.44 46.15
CA LYS A 567 -29.15 5.93 46.03
C LYS A 567 -29.36 5.30 44.65
N TYR A 568 -29.01 4.02 44.49
CA TYR A 568 -29.27 3.25 43.28
C TYR A 568 -30.31 2.15 43.56
N ASN A 569 -31.34 2.07 42.72
CA ASN A 569 -32.35 1.02 42.80
C ASN A 569 -31.72 -0.33 42.42
N GLU A 570 -31.88 -1.35 43.27
CA GLU A 570 -31.30 -2.71 43.14
C GLU A 570 -31.62 -3.43 41.81
N GLU A 571 -32.63 -2.97 41.07
CA GLU A 571 -33.17 -3.66 39.89
C GLU A 571 -32.38 -3.49 38.59
N GLN A 572 -31.36 -2.61 38.54
CA GLN A 572 -30.67 -2.27 37.28
C GLN A 572 -29.34 -3.00 37.03
N ILE A 573 -28.80 -3.75 37.99
CA ILE A 573 -27.51 -4.47 37.81
C ILE A 573 -27.79 -5.96 37.61
N PRO A 574 -27.36 -6.57 36.49
CA PRO A 574 -27.52 -8.00 36.27
C PRO A 574 -26.91 -8.81 37.43
N LYS A 575 -27.59 -9.85 37.92
CA LYS A 575 -27.06 -10.73 39.00
C LYS A 575 -25.69 -11.34 38.65
N SER A 576 -25.43 -11.58 37.36
CA SER A 576 -24.13 -12.04 36.86
C SER A 576 -23.00 -11.01 37.03
N ALA A 577 -23.35 -9.72 37.18
CA ALA A 577 -22.43 -8.62 37.38
C ALA A 577 -22.16 -8.29 38.86
N GLN A 578 -22.84 -8.95 39.81
CA GLN A 578 -22.56 -8.77 41.23
C GLN A 578 -21.34 -9.58 41.66
N LEU A 579 -20.45 -8.98 42.46
CA LEU A 579 -19.30 -9.65 43.04
C LEU A 579 -19.72 -10.52 44.24
N PRO A 580 -19.23 -11.76 44.36
CA PRO A 580 -19.44 -12.55 45.57
C PRO A 580 -18.88 -11.83 46.81
N PRO A 581 -19.51 -12.02 47.98
CA PRO A 581 -19.10 -11.34 49.21
C PRO A 581 -17.67 -11.70 49.63
N GLU A 582 -17.24 -12.94 49.39
CA GLU A 582 -15.87 -13.40 49.66
C GLU A 582 -14.84 -12.65 48.80
N THR A 583 -15.10 -12.54 47.49
CA THR A 583 -14.24 -11.80 46.55
C THR A 583 -14.13 -10.33 46.94
N LEU A 584 -15.26 -9.72 47.31
CA LEU A 584 -15.31 -8.34 47.78
C LEU A 584 -14.49 -8.16 49.07
N SER A 585 -14.65 -9.04 50.05
CA SER A 585 -13.90 -8.99 51.31
C SER A 585 -12.39 -9.10 51.06
N THR A 586 -11.95 -10.01 50.17
CA THR A 586 -10.53 -10.11 49.80
C THR A 586 -10.00 -8.81 49.21
N ILE A 587 -10.74 -8.19 48.27
CA ILE A 587 -10.33 -6.92 47.65
C ILE A 587 -10.21 -5.82 48.71
N LEU A 588 -11.22 -5.68 49.58
CA LEU A 588 -11.23 -4.67 50.65
C LEU A 588 -10.07 -4.85 51.63
N ASN A 589 -9.76 -6.09 52.04
CA ASN A 589 -8.63 -6.37 52.92
C ASN A 589 -7.29 -5.96 52.28
N CYS A 590 -7.09 -6.25 50.99
CA CYS A 590 -5.89 -5.83 50.26
C CYS A 590 -5.80 -4.30 50.13
N LEU A 591 -6.92 -3.62 49.90
CA LEU A 591 -6.97 -2.15 49.85
C LEU A 591 -6.66 -1.53 51.21
N GLN A 592 -7.23 -2.07 52.29
CA GLN A 592 -6.98 -1.59 53.65
C GLN A 592 -5.50 -1.66 54.02
N ALA A 593 -4.81 -2.73 53.60
CA ALA A 593 -3.38 -2.90 53.83
C ALA A 593 -2.51 -1.87 53.08
N CYS A 594 -3.01 -1.21 52.03
CA CYS A 594 -2.26 -0.23 51.24
C CYS A 594 -2.68 1.24 51.46
N ILE A 595 -3.67 1.52 52.33
CA ILE A 595 -4.15 2.88 52.63
C ILE A 595 -2.99 3.83 52.99
N GLY A 596 -2.07 3.38 53.85
CA GLY A 596 -0.93 4.20 54.30
C GLY A 596 0.08 4.57 53.22
N ASN A 597 0.02 3.93 52.04
CA ASN A 597 0.94 4.15 50.93
C ASN A 597 0.30 4.95 49.77
N CYS A 598 -0.95 5.38 49.91
CA CYS A 598 -1.69 6.13 48.89
C CYS A 598 -1.78 7.61 49.23
N THR A 599 -2.00 8.47 48.22
CA THR A 599 -2.35 9.87 48.44
C THR A 599 -3.62 10.02 49.30
N PRO A 600 -3.75 11.10 50.09
CA PRO A 600 -4.87 11.29 51.01
C PRO A 600 -6.24 11.22 50.31
N GLU A 601 -6.35 11.73 49.09
CA GLU A 601 -7.58 11.65 48.27
C GLU A 601 -7.98 10.19 47.96
N VAL A 602 -7.01 9.32 47.67
CA VAL A 602 -7.26 7.89 47.39
C VAL A 602 -7.49 7.09 48.67
N ALA A 603 -6.89 7.53 49.79
CA ALA A 603 -7.10 6.92 51.09
C ALA A 603 -8.49 7.24 51.68
N GLU A 604 -9.09 8.39 51.31
CA GLU A 604 -10.45 8.79 51.69
C GLU A 604 -11.54 8.07 50.87
N MET A 605 -11.23 7.68 49.63
CA MET A 605 -12.13 6.93 48.74
C MET A 605 -12.15 5.43 49.06
#